data_AF-A0A2R6GPY7-F1
#
_entry.id   AF-A0A2R6GPY7-F1
#
_cell.length_a   1.000
_cell.length_b   1.000
_cell.length_c   1.000
_cell.angle_alpha   90.00
_cell.angle_beta   90.00
_cell.angle_gamma   90.00
#
_symmetry.space_group_name_H-M   'P 1'
#
loop_
_entity.id
_entity.type
_entity.pdbx_description
1 polymer ?
#
loop_
_entity_poly.entity_id
_entity_poly.type
_entity_poly.pdbx_seq_one_letter_code
_entity_poly.pdbx_strand_id
1 'polypeptide(L)'
;MAILDVSAYTRAESEAELDRAEMTVLSFLPNENGGASVMDVRPSADGNYVFVSKQAIAVLYGDEEVRTEPDSAGTSPEAGSIQAVDVRDPGDPEVVGRWSAYGLGVHNADHLRIGGTDYVFAVKGPIGVNAGIYVVRFDRTTGSMSLVNYWSNEKNHAAGEISDPRKGQYATRGYDYYLHDIRVERDPQTGVPVAYAADLNNGAFVLSASDPTEMETLGHFDMYRAHEIWPITATDGDGNARRLFVAGQENPSSTFEDGFGSYGQNVDGDTGWLYLVDAQALDPGAQEESIDLGAAREHHDYDKSREPPLARWQLSDQVSFENYTFSLHNVEPFETVEDGQVRQFVAAGHYHAGIRFLEFSEALGHQVETNYIDDTTVAEDDVDPDEHDHDDDHAEEYDWGAPVSNGDDGMGQVAYFRSHVEDYPESAKFAELTAATPDFWCAVEENGVVFGSGINTGVYAVTVDDPDVPVGTRTPADIRIDRNDDASAFTAGQTNMVKLSVETDAPVRLRDRVPSEWNVLEANGDVESVEDAGDGQLVTIEGTVEDGDEVTYFVEAPAETGSYTLGRTEFAVDDGGPRAIDGQWQPVAGTETTVLVVGVGTNL
;
A
#
# COMPACT_ATOMS: atom_id res chain seq x y z
N MET A 1 4.72 -2.47 17.66
CA MET A 1 4.34 -1.28 16.88
C MET A 1 4.69 -0.04 17.68
N ALA A 2 5.37 0.92 17.07
CA ALA A 2 5.61 2.24 17.65
C ALA A 2 4.67 3.24 16.95
N ILE A 3 4.14 4.22 17.69
CA ILE A 3 3.39 5.34 17.12
C ILE A 3 4.24 6.60 17.28
N LEU A 4 4.52 7.26 16.16
CA LEU A 4 5.37 8.44 16.08
C LEU A 4 4.51 9.66 15.71
N ASP A 5 4.74 10.78 16.39
CA ASP A 5 4.35 12.11 15.91
C ASP A 5 5.43 12.60 14.95
N VAL A 6 5.06 12.69 13.66
CA VAL A 6 5.89 13.19 12.57
C VAL A 6 5.40 14.56 12.07
N SER A 7 4.50 15.22 12.81
CA SER A 7 3.80 16.42 12.35
C SER A 7 4.71 17.63 12.12
N ALA A 8 5.92 17.63 12.66
CA ALA A 8 6.92 18.64 12.35
C ALA A 8 7.47 18.52 10.92
N TYR A 9 7.53 17.30 10.38
CA TYR A 9 7.93 17.05 8.98
C TYR A 9 6.77 17.29 8.03
N THR A 10 5.60 16.75 8.36
CA THR A 10 4.44 16.82 7.46
C THR A 10 3.85 18.23 7.36
N ARG A 11 4.12 19.13 8.32
CA ARG A 11 3.73 20.55 8.28
C ARG A 11 4.85 21.53 7.95
N ALA A 12 6.03 21.04 7.57
CA ALA A 12 7.10 21.94 7.20
C ALA A 12 6.77 22.62 5.87
N GLU A 13 6.90 23.95 5.83
CA GLU A 13 6.73 24.77 4.63
C GLU A 13 8.08 25.12 3.97
N SER A 14 9.18 24.66 4.56
CA SER A 14 10.54 24.93 4.07
C SER A 14 11.56 23.92 4.57
N GLU A 15 12.67 23.77 3.85
CA GLU A 15 13.85 23.01 4.29
C GLU A 15 14.33 23.46 5.68
N ALA A 16 14.33 24.78 5.95
CA ALA A 16 14.77 25.30 7.23
C ALA A 16 13.88 24.87 8.40
N GLU A 17 12.61 24.53 8.14
CA GLU A 17 11.71 23.94 9.13
C GLU A 17 11.96 22.44 9.29
N LEU A 18 12.22 21.71 8.20
CA LEU A 18 12.64 20.30 8.26
C LEU A 18 13.94 20.09 9.02
N ASP A 19 14.92 20.98 8.84
CA ASP A 19 16.18 20.97 9.60
C ASP A 19 15.99 21.02 11.12
N ARG A 20 14.82 21.51 11.56
CA ARG A 20 14.43 21.60 12.98
C ARG A 20 13.33 20.61 13.35
N ALA A 21 12.81 19.84 12.40
CA ALA A 21 11.77 18.86 12.64
C ALA A 21 12.35 17.68 13.43
N GLU A 22 11.53 17.13 14.32
CA GLU A 22 11.90 16.00 15.16
C GLU A 22 10.73 15.01 15.19
N MET A 23 11.03 13.71 15.16
CA MET A 23 10.03 12.67 15.40
C MET A 23 9.92 12.43 16.90
N THR A 24 8.71 12.40 17.43
CA THR A 24 8.48 12.08 18.85
C THR A 24 7.74 10.77 18.97
N VAL A 25 8.26 9.84 19.78
CA VAL A 25 7.52 8.63 20.11
C VAL A 25 6.36 8.98 21.04
N LEU A 26 5.14 8.68 20.61
CA LEU A 26 3.93 8.84 21.43
C LEU A 26 3.72 7.62 22.32
N SER A 27 3.82 6.42 21.74
CA SER A 27 3.57 5.17 22.45
C SER A 27 4.26 3.98 21.79
N PHE A 28 4.34 2.88 22.54
CA PHE A 28 4.71 1.57 22.03
C PHE A 28 3.63 0.55 22.40
N LEU A 29 3.08 -0.12 21.40
CA LEU A 29 2.31 -1.34 21.60
C LEU A 29 3.27 -2.54 21.46
N PRO A 30 3.60 -3.24 22.55
CA PRO A 30 4.47 -4.41 22.48
C PRO A 30 3.78 -5.55 21.75
N ASN A 31 4.58 -6.39 21.09
CA ASN A 31 4.04 -7.61 20.50
C ASN A 31 3.55 -8.54 21.62
N GLU A 32 2.27 -8.90 21.58
CA GLU A 32 1.62 -9.71 22.61
C GLU A 32 2.14 -11.15 22.65
N ASN A 33 2.72 -11.62 21.54
CA ASN A 33 3.32 -12.95 21.42
C ASN A 33 4.78 -12.81 20.97
N GLY A 34 5.72 -13.14 21.86
CA GLY A 34 7.16 -13.10 21.58
C GLY A 34 7.65 -14.11 20.53
N GLY A 35 6.80 -15.04 20.12
CA GLY A 35 7.02 -16.00 19.03
C GLY A 35 6.39 -15.59 17.69
N ALA A 36 5.84 -14.37 17.59
CA ALA A 36 5.27 -13.81 16.36
C ALA A 36 6.20 -12.73 15.79
N SER A 37 6.39 -12.70 14.48
CA SER A 37 6.91 -11.55 13.75
C SER A 37 5.75 -10.68 13.31
N VAL A 38 5.89 -9.36 13.43
CA VAL A 38 4.99 -8.41 12.78
C VAL A 38 5.51 -8.22 11.37
N MET A 39 4.66 -8.47 10.39
CA MET A 39 5.07 -8.44 8.98
C MET A 39 4.66 -7.13 8.30
N ASP A 40 3.47 -6.61 8.63
CA ASP A 40 2.94 -5.39 8.03
C ASP A 40 2.01 -4.65 9.01
N VAL A 41 1.86 -3.35 8.78
CA VAL A 41 0.99 -2.43 9.54
C VAL A 41 0.21 -1.53 8.60
N ARG A 42 -1.11 -1.50 8.76
CA ARG A 42 -2.00 -0.72 7.89
C ARG A 42 -2.97 0.14 8.69
N PRO A 43 -2.82 1.48 8.67
CA PRO A 43 -3.79 2.35 9.31
C PRO A 43 -5.11 2.33 8.55
N SER A 44 -6.23 2.45 9.27
CA SER A 44 -7.50 2.79 8.64
C SER A 44 -7.43 4.23 8.14
N ALA A 45 -8.04 4.50 6.98
CA ALA A 45 -7.98 5.82 6.34
C ALA A 45 -8.44 6.99 7.24
N ASP A 46 -9.29 6.74 8.24
CA ASP A 46 -9.74 7.75 9.21
C ASP A 46 -8.83 7.87 10.46
N GLY A 47 -7.69 7.19 10.48
CA GLY A 47 -6.69 7.24 11.55
C GLY A 47 -7.13 6.66 12.88
N ASN A 48 -8.28 5.97 12.94
CA ASN A 48 -8.86 5.47 14.20
C ASN A 48 -8.38 4.07 14.58
N TYR A 49 -7.97 3.26 13.59
CA TYR A 49 -7.51 1.90 13.80
C TYR A 49 -6.22 1.62 13.03
N VAL A 50 -5.46 0.63 13.49
CA VAL A 50 -4.33 0.03 12.75
C VAL A 50 -4.52 -1.48 12.71
N PHE A 51 -4.36 -2.07 11.54
CA PHE A 51 -4.38 -3.51 11.34
C PHE A 51 -2.95 -4.03 11.25
N VAL A 52 -2.61 -5.01 12.08
CA VAL A 52 -1.26 -5.58 12.19
C VAL A 52 -1.30 -7.03 11.73
N SER A 53 -0.54 -7.37 10.69
CA SER A 53 -0.34 -8.76 10.26
C SER A 53 0.81 -9.41 11.02
N LYS A 54 0.65 -10.71 11.32
CA LYS A 54 1.65 -11.46 12.07
C LYS A 54 1.86 -12.86 11.50
N GLN A 55 3.12 -13.29 11.54
CA GLN A 55 3.55 -14.65 11.24
C GLN A 55 4.26 -15.31 12.41
N ALA A 56 4.13 -16.63 12.51
CA ALA A 56 4.83 -17.43 13.51
C ALA A 56 6.32 -17.56 13.13
N ILE A 57 7.22 -17.08 14.00
CA ILE A 57 8.66 -17.01 13.73
C ILE A 57 9.24 -18.41 13.43
N ALA A 58 8.85 -19.44 14.18
CA ALA A 58 9.39 -20.80 13.99
C ALA A 58 9.00 -21.42 12.64
N VAL A 59 7.90 -20.99 12.04
CA VAL A 59 7.48 -21.44 10.71
C VAL A 59 8.22 -20.67 9.61
N LEU A 60 8.53 -19.39 9.86
CA LEU A 60 9.21 -18.52 8.89
C LEU A 60 10.71 -18.84 8.77
N TYR A 61 11.39 -19.09 9.88
CA TYR A 61 12.86 -19.26 9.92
C TYR A 61 13.33 -20.66 10.37
N GLY A 62 12.41 -21.58 10.65
CA GLY A 62 12.73 -22.94 11.10
C GLY A 62 13.02 -23.07 12.60
N ASP A 63 12.97 -24.31 13.11
CA ASP A 63 13.02 -24.61 14.55
C ASP A 63 14.42 -24.44 15.18
N GLU A 64 15.51 -24.38 14.39
CA GLU A 64 16.89 -24.36 14.91
C GLU A 64 17.42 -22.95 15.25
N GLU A 65 16.88 -21.89 14.64
CA GLU A 65 17.30 -20.50 14.87
C GLU A 65 16.40 -19.73 15.85
N VAL A 66 15.20 -20.24 16.14
CA VAL A 66 14.15 -19.51 16.85
C VAL A 66 14.16 -19.87 18.33
N ARG A 67 14.09 -18.84 19.18
CA ARG A 67 13.85 -18.96 20.63
C ARG A 67 12.83 -20.08 20.88
N THR A 68 13.22 -21.11 21.63
CA THR A 68 12.52 -22.40 21.85
C THR A 68 11.20 -22.28 22.63
N GLU A 69 10.52 -21.13 22.54
CA GLU A 69 9.31 -20.84 23.29
C GLU A 69 8.11 -21.56 22.65
N PRO A 70 7.22 -22.18 23.43
CA PRO A 70 6.04 -22.90 22.93
C PRO A 70 5.10 -22.05 22.05
N ASP A 71 5.18 -20.73 22.17
CA ASP A 71 4.28 -19.75 21.56
C ASP A 71 4.69 -19.34 20.13
N SER A 72 5.87 -19.76 19.65
CA SER A 72 6.38 -19.51 18.30
C SER A 72 5.94 -20.54 17.26
N ALA A 73 5.33 -21.64 17.69
CA ALA A 73 4.86 -22.70 16.81
C ALA A 73 3.68 -22.21 15.94
N GLY A 74 3.62 -22.64 14.67
CA GLY A 74 2.51 -22.35 13.75
C GLY A 74 1.14 -22.88 14.19
N THR A 75 1.08 -23.62 15.30
CA THR A 75 -0.17 -24.03 15.95
C THR A 75 -0.70 -23.02 16.96
N SER A 76 0.08 -22.00 17.32
CA SER A 76 -0.34 -20.92 18.24
C SER A 76 -1.29 -19.96 17.52
N PRO A 77 -2.56 -19.83 17.97
CA PRO A 77 -3.54 -18.94 17.34
C PRO A 77 -3.15 -17.45 17.38
N GLU A 78 -2.23 -17.09 18.27
CA GLU A 78 -1.79 -15.71 18.48
C GLU A 78 -0.50 -15.39 17.71
N ALA A 79 0.20 -16.41 17.19
CA ALA A 79 1.44 -16.25 16.43
C ALA A 79 1.17 -15.85 14.98
N GLY A 80 0.19 -16.49 14.34
CA GLY A 80 -0.32 -16.12 13.03
C GLY A 80 -1.69 -15.45 13.15
N SER A 81 -1.80 -14.16 12.86
CA SER A 81 -3.07 -13.43 13.01
C SER A 81 -3.09 -12.08 12.33
N ILE A 82 -4.29 -11.51 12.21
CA ILE A 82 -4.52 -10.07 12.08
C ILE A 82 -4.94 -9.54 13.45
N GLN A 83 -4.39 -8.41 13.87
CA GLN A 83 -4.86 -7.67 15.04
C GLN A 83 -5.43 -6.33 14.60
N ALA A 84 -6.58 -5.96 15.14
CA ALA A 84 -7.10 -4.60 15.04
C ALA A 84 -6.74 -3.84 16.31
N VAL A 85 -6.03 -2.73 16.14
CA VAL A 85 -5.58 -1.84 17.21
C VAL A 85 -6.37 -0.55 17.12
N ASP A 86 -7.01 -0.14 18.20
CA ASP A 86 -7.62 1.18 18.34
C ASP A 86 -6.53 2.20 18.67
N VAL A 87 -6.43 3.23 17.85
CA VAL A 87 -5.42 4.30 17.96
C VAL A 87 -6.06 5.69 18.06
N ARG A 88 -7.35 5.77 18.41
CA ARG A 88 -8.05 7.04 18.66
C ARG A 88 -7.37 7.90 19.74
N ASP A 89 -6.72 7.25 20.68
CA ASP A 89 -5.69 7.86 21.53
C ASP A 89 -4.33 7.27 21.14
N PRO A 90 -3.53 7.95 20.31
CA PRO A 90 -2.23 7.43 19.87
C PRO A 90 -1.21 7.33 21.02
N GLY A 91 -1.48 7.95 22.18
CA GLY A 91 -0.68 7.81 23.40
C GLY A 91 -0.97 6.53 24.18
N ASP A 92 -2.10 5.87 23.94
CA ASP A 92 -2.55 4.66 24.65
C ASP A 92 -3.29 3.68 23.70
N PRO A 93 -2.60 3.09 22.71
CA PRO A 93 -3.21 2.20 21.74
C PRO A 93 -3.62 0.86 22.34
N GLU A 94 -4.79 0.33 21.95
CA GLU A 94 -5.34 -0.92 22.50
C GLU A 94 -5.70 -1.95 21.43
N VAL A 95 -5.34 -3.23 21.63
CA VAL A 95 -5.78 -4.31 20.74
C VAL A 95 -7.24 -4.68 21.01
N VAL A 96 -8.14 -4.31 20.09
CA VAL A 96 -9.59 -4.48 20.21
C VAL A 96 -10.15 -5.70 19.47
N GLY A 97 -9.42 -6.21 18.47
CA GLY A 97 -9.88 -7.33 17.63
C GLY A 97 -8.74 -8.25 17.22
N ARG A 98 -9.06 -9.54 17.05
CA ARG A 98 -8.11 -10.55 16.56
C ARG A 98 -8.80 -11.53 15.62
N TRP A 99 -8.13 -11.86 14.53
CA TRP A 99 -8.47 -12.99 13.68
C TRP A 99 -7.26 -13.91 13.55
N SER A 100 -7.37 -15.13 14.08
CA SER A 100 -6.28 -16.11 14.06
C SER A 100 -6.17 -16.82 12.71
N ALA A 101 -5.00 -16.70 12.09
CA ALA A 101 -4.59 -17.39 10.89
C ALA A 101 -3.58 -18.50 11.27
N TYR A 102 -4.03 -19.75 11.32
CA TYR A 102 -3.17 -20.88 11.70
C TYR A 102 -2.07 -21.16 10.66
N GLY A 103 -1.02 -21.87 11.09
CA GLY A 103 0.14 -22.19 10.27
C GLY A 103 1.16 -21.07 10.33
N LEU A 104 1.63 -20.61 9.16
CA LEU A 104 2.57 -19.51 9.07
C LEU A 104 1.98 -18.18 9.58
N GLY A 105 0.69 -17.91 9.35
CA GLY A 105 0.06 -16.63 9.68
C GLY A 105 -0.25 -15.78 8.46
N VAL A 106 -0.40 -14.47 8.65
CA VAL A 106 -0.65 -13.49 7.58
C VAL A 106 0.65 -12.78 7.28
N HIS A 107 1.08 -12.80 6.01
CA HIS A 107 2.29 -12.13 5.57
C HIS A 107 1.99 -10.62 5.47
N ASN A 108 1.38 -10.16 4.40
CA ASN A 108 0.94 -8.77 4.28
C ASN A 108 -0.58 -8.64 4.42
N ALA A 109 -1.03 -7.40 4.57
CA ALA A 109 -2.45 -7.09 4.49
C ALA A 109 -2.63 -5.68 3.96
N ASP A 110 -3.83 -5.40 3.45
CA ASP A 110 -4.30 -4.04 3.27
C ASP A 110 -5.72 -3.86 3.81
N HIS A 111 -6.18 -2.63 3.93
CA HIS A 111 -7.47 -2.26 4.48
C HIS A 111 -8.23 -1.32 3.56
N LEU A 112 -9.53 -1.59 3.39
CA LEU A 112 -10.44 -0.61 2.79
C LEU A 112 -11.80 -0.66 3.49
N ARG A 113 -12.39 0.53 3.69
CA ARG A 113 -13.77 0.68 4.17
C ARG A 113 -14.72 0.75 2.98
N ILE A 114 -15.60 -0.25 2.85
CA ILE A 114 -16.53 -0.43 1.74
C ILE A 114 -17.94 -0.50 2.31
N GLY A 115 -18.85 0.35 1.82
CA GLY A 115 -20.22 0.46 2.34
C GLY A 115 -20.27 0.74 3.84
N GLY A 116 -19.34 1.55 4.37
CA GLY A 116 -19.22 1.85 5.81
C GLY A 116 -18.75 0.69 6.68
N THR A 117 -18.23 -0.39 6.09
CA THR A 117 -17.71 -1.57 6.79
C THR A 117 -16.22 -1.73 6.53
N ASP A 118 -15.42 -2.00 7.57
CA ASP A 118 -13.99 -2.25 7.43
C ASP A 118 -13.72 -3.68 6.96
N TYR A 119 -12.92 -3.80 5.89
CA TYR A 119 -12.41 -5.06 5.38
C TYR A 119 -10.90 -5.04 5.39
N VAL A 120 -10.30 -6.10 5.93
CA VAL A 120 -8.86 -6.36 5.87
C VAL A 120 -8.65 -7.47 4.86
N PHE A 121 -7.88 -7.20 3.83
CA PHE A 121 -7.50 -8.14 2.79
C PHE A 121 -6.13 -8.69 3.13
N ALA A 122 -6.11 -9.88 3.72
CA ALA A 122 -4.91 -10.47 4.30
C ALA A 122 -4.33 -11.55 3.39
N VAL A 123 -3.07 -11.40 3.01
CA VAL A 123 -2.37 -12.40 2.20
C VAL A 123 -1.60 -13.37 3.08
N LYS A 124 -1.58 -14.63 2.68
CA LYS A 124 -0.99 -15.71 3.46
C LYS A 124 0.05 -16.49 2.64
N GLY A 125 1.29 -16.44 3.11
CA GLY A 125 2.50 -17.03 2.51
C GLY A 125 2.77 -18.53 2.72
N PRO A 126 3.95 -19.08 2.31
CA PRO A 126 3.98 -20.18 1.35
C PRO A 126 3.87 -21.58 1.96
N ILE A 127 3.63 -22.52 1.03
CA ILE A 127 3.57 -23.99 1.11
C ILE A 127 2.20 -24.57 1.52
N GLY A 128 1.45 -24.97 0.49
CA GLY A 128 0.35 -25.92 0.59
C GLY A 128 -1.06 -25.30 0.61
N VAL A 129 -1.98 -26.09 1.16
CA VAL A 129 -3.45 -26.08 1.01
C VAL A 129 -4.24 -24.80 1.36
N ASN A 130 -3.63 -23.61 1.48
CA ASN A 130 -4.29 -22.40 2.04
C ASN A 130 -3.64 -21.04 1.65
N ALA A 131 -2.75 -20.92 0.66
CA ALA A 131 -2.26 -19.60 0.23
C ALA A 131 -3.37 -18.82 -0.54
N GLY A 132 -3.40 -17.49 -0.44
CA GLY A 132 -4.43 -16.65 -1.08
C GLY A 132 -4.77 -15.39 -0.27
N ILE A 133 -5.79 -14.65 -0.74
CA ILE A 133 -6.35 -13.47 -0.07
C ILE A 133 -7.47 -13.93 0.85
N TYR A 134 -7.38 -13.60 2.14
CA TYR A 134 -8.41 -13.79 3.13
C TYR A 134 -9.05 -12.44 3.44
N VAL A 135 -10.32 -12.29 3.09
CA VAL A 135 -11.04 -11.04 3.35
C VAL A 135 -11.73 -11.14 4.69
N VAL A 136 -11.30 -10.32 5.65
CA VAL A 136 -11.78 -10.32 7.03
C VAL A 136 -12.52 -9.03 7.30
N ARG A 137 -13.81 -9.14 7.60
CA ARG A 137 -14.63 -8.01 8.04
C ARG A 137 -14.34 -7.68 9.50
N PHE A 138 -14.13 -6.40 9.81
CA PHE A 138 -13.99 -5.88 11.17
C PHE A 138 -15.21 -5.04 11.58
N ASP A 139 -15.81 -5.37 12.72
CA ASP A 139 -16.89 -4.59 13.33
C ASP A 139 -16.33 -3.71 14.45
N ARG A 140 -16.24 -2.41 14.17
CA ARG A 140 -15.76 -1.38 15.10
C ARG A 140 -16.54 -1.32 16.42
N THR A 141 -17.80 -1.73 16.45
CA THR A 141 -18.63 -1.67 17.65
C THR A 141 -18.30 -2.79 18.62
N THR A 142 -18.03 -3.98 18.09
CA THR A 142 -17.84 -5.19 18.89
C THR A 142 -16.39 -5.62 19.00
N GLY A 143 -15.50 -5.05 18.17
CA GLY A 143 -14.13 -5.52 17.98
C GLY A 143 -14.05 -6.86 17.24
N SER A 144 -15.18 -7.37 16.72
CA SER A 144 -15.24 -8.70 16.13
C SER A 144 -14.63 -8.71 14.73
N MET A 145 -13.91 -9.80 14.42
CA MET A 145 -13.32 -10.04 13.10
C MET A 145 -13.87 -11.35 12.53
N SER A 146 -14.43 -11.31 11.32
CA SER A 146 -15.05 -12.46 10.66
C SER A 146 -14.55 -12.61 9.23
N LEU A 147 -14.05 -13.78 8.87
CA LEU A 147 -13.72 -14.13 7.49
C LEU A 147 -15.00 -14.12 6.63
N VAL A 148 -14.96 -13.38 5.52
CA VAL A 148 -16.08 -13.26 4.59
C VAL A 148 -15.79 -13.80 3.19
N ASN A 149 -14.51 -13.87 2.79
CA ASN A 149 -14.10 -14.46 1.53
C ASN A 149 -12.69 -15.07 1.61
N TYR A 150 -12.43 -16.01 0.72
CA TYR A 150 -11.11 -16.50 0.38
C TYR A 150 -10.97 -16.53 -1.15
N TRP A 151 -9.95 -15.84 -1.66
CA TRP A 151 -9.62 -15.81 -3.08
C TRP A 151 -8.25 -16.43 -3.34
N SER A 152 -8.16 -17.21 -4.42
CA SER A 152 -6.92 -17.62 -5.07
C SER A 152 -7.09 -17.60 -6.59
N ASN A 153 -5.99 -17.67 -7.35
CA ASN A 153 -6.04 -17.68 -8.82
C ASN A 153 -6.80 -18.89 -9.41
N GLU A 154 -7.08 -19.93 -8.62
CA GLU A 154 -7.87 -21.10 -9.01
C GLU A 154 -9.32 -21.07 -8.51
N LYS A 155 -9.63 -20.31 -7.44
CA LYS A 155 -10.91 -20.40 -6.71
C LYS A 155 -11.28 -19.09 -6.01
N ASN A 156 -12.57 -18.81 -5.95
CA ASN A 156 -13.16 -17.77 -5.10
C ASN A 156 -14.23 -18.43 -4.22
N HIS A 157 -14.18 -18.23 -2.89
CA HIS A 157 -15.03 -18.92 -1.93
C HIS A 157 -15.66 -17.94 -0.93
N ALA A 158 -16.97 -17.70 -1.09
CA ALA A 158 -17.75 -16.94 -0.11
C ALA A 158 -17.72 -17.63 1.28
N ALA A 159 -17.90 -16.86 2.36
CA ALA A 159 -17.76 -17.31 3.75
C ALA A 159 -18.43 -18.66 4.09
N GLY A 160 -19.62 -18.91 3.51
CA GLY A 160 -20.41 -20.13 3.74
C GLY A 160 -19.89 -21.37 3.00
N GLU A 161 -19.06 -21.18 1.99
CA GLU A 161 -18.38 -22.23 1.22
C GLU A 161 -17.04 -22.61 1.83
N ILE A 162 -16.51 -21.75 2.70
CA ILE A 162 -15.27 -22.01 3.43
C ILE A 162 -15.55 -23.05 4.54
N SER A 163 -15.47 -24.34 4.21
CA SER A 163 -15.46 -25.40 5.21
C SER A 163 -14.23 -25.26 6.11
N ASP A 164 -14.43 -24.70 7.31
CA ASP A 164 -13.42 -24.49 8.35
C ASP A 164 -12.02 -24.10 7.80
N PRO A 165 -11.68 -22.80 7.67
CA PRO A 165 -10.37 -22.37 7.17
C PRO A 165 -9.19 -22.91 8.01
N ARG A 166 -9.46 -23.43 9.22
CA ARG A 166 -8.49 -24.10 10.11
C ARG A 166 -8.15 -25.52 9.68
N LYS A 167 -8.90 -26.11 8.75
CA LYS A 167 -8.64 -27.43 8.15
C LYS A 167 -8.23 -27.19 6.72
N GLY A 168 -6.93 -27.17 6.44
CA GLY A 168 -6.38 -26.92 5.11
C GLY A 168 -6.90 -27.86 4.03
N GLN A 169 -8.05 -27.52 3.46
CA GLN A 169 -8.80 -28.35 2.52
C GLN A 169 -8.79 -27.79 1.10
N TYR A 170 -8.18 -26.62 0.86
CA TYR A 170 -8.07 -26.02 -0.46
C TYR A 170 -6.72 -26.37 -1.06
N ALA A 171 -6.55 -27.64 -1.44
CA ALA A 171 -5.37 -28.05 -2.20
C ALA A 171 -5.34 -27.30 -3.54
N THR A 172 -4.49 -26.28 -3.60
CA THR A 172 -3.91 -25.73 -4.82
C THR A 172 -2.76 -26.64 -5.26
N ARG A 173 -2.42 -26.62 -6.54
CA ARG A 173 -1.33 -27.41 -7.09
C ARG A 173 0.01 -26.99 -6.49
N GLY A 174 0.60 -27.88 -5.69
CA GLY A 174 2.05 -27.89 -5.44
C GLY A 174 2.60 -26.61 -4.81
N TYR A 175 3.92 -26.44 -4.90
CA TYR A 175 4.70 -25.34 -4.34
C TYR A 175 4.60 -24.05 -5.20
N ASP A 176 3.63 -23.98 -6.12
CA ASP A 176 3.63 -23.04 -7.25
C ASP A 176 2.75 -21.78 -7.01
N TYR A 177 2.17 -21.63 -5.81
CA TYR A 177 1.29 -20.50 -5.47
C TYR A 177 1.74 -19.86 -4.16
N TYR A 178 2.25 -18.63 -4.22
CA TYR A 178 2.67 -17.84 -3.06
C TYR A 178 2.24 -16.39 -3.25
N LEU A 179 1.07 -16.06 -2.70
CA LEU A 179 0.62 -14.69 -2.63
C LEU A 179 1.43 -13.93 -1.57
N HIS A 180 2.18 -12.93 -2.02
CA HIS A 180 3.16 -12.22 -1.22
C HIS A 180 2.59 -10.92 -0.64
N ASP A 181 2.02 -10.09 -1.51
CA ASP A 181 1.62 -8.73 -1.16
C ASP A 181 0.28 -8.32 -1.78
N ILE A 182 -0.33 -7.30 -1.20
CA ILE A 182 -1.61 -6.74 -1.65
C ILE A 182 -1.73 -5.25 -1.36
N ARG A 183 -2.34 -4.53 -2.30
CA ARG A 183 -2.84 -3.18 -2.14
C ARG A 183 -4.31 -3.09 -2.49
N VAL A 184 -5.09 -2.40 -1.68
CA VAL A 184 -6.51 -2.20 -1.93
C VAL A 184 -6.85 -0.74 -1.79
N GLU A 185 -7.26 -0.14 -2.90
CA GLU A 185 -7.66 1.26 -2.95
C GLU A 185 -8.92 1.43 -3.78
N ARG A 186 -9.35 2.67 -3.92
CA ARG A 186 -10.42 3.03 -4.85
C ARG A 186 -9.78 3.47 -6.15
N ASP A 187 -10.24 2.89 -7.25
CA ASP A 187 -9.79 3.26 -8.58
C ASP A 187 -9.98 4.77 -8.78
N PRO A 188 -8.91 5.53 -9.07
CA PRO A 188 -8.98 6.99 -9.11
C PRO A 188 -9.88 7.55 -10.21
N GLN A 189 -10.26 6.72 -11.20
CA GLN A 189 -11.15 7.13 -12.28
C GLN A 189 -12.63 6.84 -12.01
N THR A 190 -12.94 5.87 -11.15
CA THR A 190 -14.31 5.38 -10.93
C THR A 190 -14.73 5.35 -9.46
N GLY A 191 -13.80 5.55 -8.51
CA GLY A 191 -14.06 5.42 -7.07
C GLY A 191 -14.35 3.99 -6.59
N VAL A 192 -14.35 3.03 -7.52
CA VAL A 192 -14.68 1.61 -7.28
C VAL A 192 -13.52 0.90 -6.58
N PRO A 193 -13.78 0.09 -5.53
CA PRO A 193 -12.72 -0.69 -4.87
C PRO A 193 -11.99 -1.67 -5.79
N VAL A 194 -10.66 -1.57 -5.85
CA VAL A 194 -9.77 -2.45 -6.63
C VAL A 194 -8.65 -2.97 -5.74
N ALA A 195 -8.34 -4.26 -5.85
CA ALA A 195 -7.23 -4.92 -5.18
C ALA A 195 -6.14 -5.34 -6.16
N TYR A 196 -4.91 -4.95 -5.89
CA TYR A 196 -3.69 -5.27 -6.61
C TYR A 196 -2.92 -6.29 -5.80
N ALA A 197 -2.68 -7.50 -6.31
CA ALA A 197 -2.08 -8.58 -5.55
C ALA A 197 -0.87 -9.19 -6.27
N ALA A 198 0.24 -9.34 -5.55
CA ALA A 198 1.47 -9.93 -6.06
C ALA A 198 1.55 -11.42 -5.68
N ASP A 199 1.70 -12.28 -6.68
CA ASP A 199 1.94 -13.71 -6.52
C ASP A 199 3.33 -14.07 -7.03
N LEU A 200 4.18 -14.53 -6.12
CA LEU A 200 5.59 -14.79 -6.37
C LEU A 200 5.80 -15.69 -7.59
N ASN A 201 4.91 -16.62 -7.90
CA ASN A 201 5.13 -17.54 -9.04
C ASN A 201 4.12 -17.37 -10.19
N ASN A 202 3.11 -16.51 -10.04
CA ASN A 202 2.08 -16.33 -11.06
C ASN A 202 1.89 -14.87 -11.48
N GLY A 203 2.65 -13.92 -10.94
CA GLY A 203 2.64 -12.54 -11.39
C GLY A 203 1.72 -11.61 -10.61
N ALA A 204 1.40 -10.48 -11.23
CA ALA A 204 0.59 -9.41 -10.64
C ALA A 204 -0.87 -9.52 -11.10
N PHE A 205 -1.80 -9.60 -10.14
CA PHE A 205 -3.24 -9.65 -10.38
C PHE A 205 -3.90 -8.34 -9.99
N VAL A 206 -4.87 -7.90 -10.79
CA VAL A 206 -5.77 -6.80 -10.46
C VAL A 206 -7.17 -7.38 -10.32
N LEU A 207 -7.84 -7.12 -9.21
CA LEU A 207 -9.10 -7.73 -8.81
C LEU A 207 -10.13 -6.64 -8.47
N SER A 208 -11.39 -6.88 -8.81
CA SER A 208 -12.51 -6.10 -8.27
C SER A 208 -12.70 -6.46 -6.81
N ALA A 209 -12.75 -5.44 -5.95
CA ALA A 209 -13.03 -5.58 -4.52
C ALA A 209 -14.40 -4.97 -4.14
N SER A 210 -15.22 -4.59 -5.13
CA SER A 210 -16.53 -3.94 -4.94
C SER A 210 -17.48 -4.76 -4.08
N ASP A 211 -17.49 -6.09 -4.27
CA ASP A 211 -18.09 -7.04 -3.33
C ASP A 211 -16.96 -7.82 -2.63
N PRO A 212 -16.62 -7.46 -1.38
CA PRO A 212 -15.57 -8.15 -0.63
C PRO A 212 -15.88 -9.63 -0.35
N THR A 213 -17.13 -10.07 -0.57
CA THR A 213 -17.55 -11.46 -0.42
C THR A 213 -17.37 -12.29 -1.70
N GLU A 214 -17.16 -11.63 -2.84
CA GLU A 214 -17.02 -12.22 -4.17
C GLU A 214 -16.06 -11.38 -5.03
N MET A 215 -14.75 -11.62 -4.88
CA MET A 215 -13.73 -10.92 -5.67
C MET A 215 -13.58 -11.50 -7.08
N GLU A 216 -13.40 -10.63 -8.08
CA GLU A 216 -13.27 -11.02 -9.49
C GLU A 216 -11.95 -10.56 -10.09
N THR A 217 -11.30 -11.39 -10.92
CA THR A 217 -10.06 -10.98 -11.61
C THR A 217 -10.38 -10.06 -12.79
N LEU A 218 -9.88 -8.84 -12.73
CA LEU A 218 -9.98 -7.82 -13.78
C LEU A 218 -8.81 -7.91 -14.77
N GLY A 219 -7.61 -8.16 -14.26
CA GLY A 219 -6.43 -8.24 -15.12
C GLY A 219 -5.28 -9.02 -14.51
N HIS A 220 -4.36 -9.42 -15.38
CA HIS A 220 -3.19 -10.20 -15.01
C HIS A 220 -1.96 -9.76 -15.82
N PHE A 221 -0.91 -9.36 -15.12
CA PHE A 221 0.43 -9.14 -15.67
C PHE A 221 1.33 -10.30 -15.27
N ASP A 222 1.84 -11.02 -16.25
CA ASP A 222 2.62 -12.24 -16.03
C ASP A 222 4.07 -11.91 -15.72
N MET A 223 4.52 -12.29 -14.54
CA MET A 223 5.90 -12.07 -14.09
C MET A 223 6.30 -13.13 -13.08
N TYR A 224 7.57 -13.50 -13.11
CA TYR A 224 8.14 -14.36 -12.09
C TYR A 224 8.59 -13.52 -10.90
N ARG A 225 8.50 -14.08 -9.70
CA ARG A 225 8.87 -13.47 -8.42
C ARG A 225 8.16 -12.16 -8.10
N ALA A 226 6.87 -12.07 -8.41
CA ALA A 226 6.09 -10.91 -8.00
C ALA A 226 6.02 -10.79 -6.48
N HIS A 227 6.68 -9.76 -5.96
CA HIS A 227 6.83 -9.54 -4.53
C HIS A 227 5.98 -8.38 -4.04
N GLU A 228 5.97 -7.28 -4.78
CA GLU A 228 5.29 -6.03 -4.42
C GLU A 228 4.51 -5.53 -5.63
N ILE A 229 3.37 -4.90 -5.37
CA ILE A 229 2.54 -4.26 -6.38
C ILE A 229 1.93 -2.99 -5.80
N TRP A 230 2.02 -1.89 -6.55
CA TRP A 230 1.44 -0.62 -6.09
C TRP A 230 0.78 0.14 -7.24
N PRO A 231 -0.50 0.53 -7.11
CA PRO A 231 -1.17 1.32 -8.11
C PRO A 231 -0.67 2.77 -8.17
N ILE A 232 -0.49 3.28 -9.38
CA ILE A 232 -0.07 4.65 -9.61
C ILE A 232 -1.27 5.41 -10.17
N THR A 233 -1.65 6.47 -9.45
CA THR A 233 -2.46 7.53 -10.05
C THR A 233 -1.52 8.40 -10.86
N ALA A 234 -1.71 8.43 -12.18
CA ALA A 234 -0.93 9.29 -13.06
C ALA A 234 -1.83 10.21 -13.85
N THR A 235 -1.31 11.37 -14.23
CA THR A 235 -1.97 12.28 -15.17
C THR A 235 -1.14 12.39 -16.43
N ASP A 236 -1.74 12.19 -17.60
CA ASP A 236 -1.03 12.36 -18.87
C ASP A 236 -0.84 13.83 -19.27
N GLY A 237 -0.05 14.07 -20.31
CA GLY A 237 0.25 15.43 -20.78
C GLY A 237 -0.97 16.25 -21.23
N ASP A 238 -2.14 15.63 -21.38
CA ASP A 238 -3.42 16.28 -21.69
C ASP A 238 -4.28 16.51 -20.42
N GLY A 239 -3.79 16.13 -19.24
CA GLY A 239 -4.51 16.29 -17.97
C GLY A 239 -5.47 15.15 -17.64
N ASN A 240 -5.42 14.01 -18.36
CA ASN A 240 -6.31 12.88 -18.10
C ASN A 240 -5.67 11.90 -17.12
N ALA A 241 -6.45 11.43 -16.15
CA ALA A 241 -6.02 10.35 -15.28
C ALA A 241 -5.68 9.09 -16.09
N ARG A 242 -4.63 8.37 -15.69
CA ARG A 242 -4.22 7.07 -16.21
C ARG A 242 -4.14 6.05 -15.09
N ARG A 243 -4.58 4.82 -15.39
CA ARG A 243 -4.40 3.67 -14.51
C ARG A 243 -3.07 3.01 -14.83
N LEU A 244 -2.12 3.15 -13.92
CA LEU A 244 -0.84 2.49 -13.98
C LEU A 244 -0.65 1.70 -12.69
N PHE A 245 0.29 0.77 -12.67
CA PHE A 245 0.83 0.23 -11.42
C PHE A 245 2.29 -0.12 -11.60
N VAL A 246 3.03 -0.12 -10.50
CA VAL A 246 4.34 -0.75 -10.43
C VAL A 246 4.25 -2.17 -9.90
N ALA A 247 5.08 -3.05 -10.42
CA ALA A 247 5.23 -4.41 -9.91
C ALA A 247 6.71 -4.77 -9.77
N GLY A 248 7.11 -5.19 -8.57
CA GLY A 248 8.50 -5.45 -8.19
C GLY A 248 8.83 -6.93 -8.06
N GLN A 249 10.05 -7.30 -8.43
CA GLN A 249 10.59 -8.63 -8.20
C GLN A 249 11.41 -8.72 -6.93
N GLU A 250 11.21 -9.79 -6.16
CA GLU A 250 12.14 -10.18 -5.10
C GLU A 250 12.98 -11.38 -5.56
N ASN A 251 14.25 -11.13 -5.85
CA ASN A 251 15.17 -12.12 -6.39
C ASN A 251 16.19 -12.56 -5.34
N PRO A 252 16.20 -13.85 -4.94
CA PRO A 252 17.31 -14.38 -4.18
C PRO A 252 18.56 -14.59 -5.04
N SER A 253 19.69 -14.66 -4.35
CA SER A 253 21.00 -15.07 -4.82
C SER A 253 20.98 -16.40 -5.54
N SER A 254 21.93 -16.59 -6.47
CA SER A 254 22.04 -17.84 -7.19
C SER A 254 22.43 -19.07 -6.39
N THR A 255 23.09 -18.85 -5.26
CA THR A 255 23.52 -19.91 -4.35
C THR A 255 22.45 -20.27 -3.32
N PHE A 256 21.36 -19.49 -3.25
CA PHE A 256 20.28 -19.73 -2.30
C PHE A 256 19.41 -20.93 -2.75
N GLU A 257 19.49 -22.03 -2.00
CA GLU A 257 18.51 -23.11 -2.07
C GLU A 257 17.28 -22.70 -1.26
N ASP A 258 16.41 -21.90 -1.88
CA ASP A 258 15.17 -21.37 -1.27
C ASP A 258 14.14 -22.45 -0.86
N GLY A 259 14.44 -23.73 -1.07
CA GLY A 259 13.50 -24.83 -0.81
C GLY A 259 12.26 -24.83 -1.72
N PHE A 260 12.13 -23.85 -2.63
CA PHE A 260 11.04 -23.71 -3.60
C PHE A 260 11.33 -24.47 -4.92
N GLY A 261 12.49 -25.12 -5.00
CA GLY A 261 12.92 -25.91 -6.14
C GLY A 261 13.42 -24.98 -7.24
N SER A 262 14.63 -25.24 -7.74
CA SER A 262 15.28 -24.41 -8.75
C SER A 262 14.47 -24.38 -10.06
N TYR A 263 13.46 -23.52 -10.15
CA TYR A 263 12.83 -23.17 -11.41
C TYR A 263 13.67 -22.10 -12.08
N GLY A 264 14.64 -22.59 -12.86
CA GLY A 264 15.25 -21.86 -13.96
C GLY A 264 16.16 -20.72 -13.54
N GLN A 265 17.45 -21.02 -13.38
CA GLN A 265 18.56 -20.08 -13.46
C GLN A 265 18.36 -18.80 -12.65
N ASN A 266 18.59 -18.89 -11.34
CA ASN A 266 19.16 -17.73 -10.68
C ASN A 266 20.40 -17.34 -11.49
N VAL A 267 20.32 -16.19 -12.16
CA VAL A 267 21.49 -15.65 -12.86
C VAL A 267 22.27 -14.96 -11.76
N ASP A 268 23.45 -15.48 -11.41
CA ASP A 268 24.44 -14.71 -10.63
C ASP A 268 24.50 -13.31 -11.22
N GLY A 269 24.08 -12.29 -10.47
CA GLY A 269 24.08 -10.93 -10.98
C GLY A 269 22.83 -10.09 -10.72
N ASP A 270 21.63 -10.69 -10.62
CA ASP A 270 20.36 -9.98 -10.84
C ASP A 270 19.64 -9.57 -9.53
N THR A 271 19.46 -8.26 -9.32
CA THR A 271 18.78 -7.67 -8.15
C THR A 271 17.25 -7.68 -8.22
N GLY A 272 16.67 -8.13 -9.33
CA GLY A 272 15.24 -8.03 -9.61
C GLY A 272 14.86 -6.72 -10.31
N TRP A 273 13.81 -6.82 -11.12
CA TRP A 273 13.24 -5.70 -11.86
C TRP A 273 12.04 -5.09 -11.16
N LEU A 274 11.92 -3.77 -11.27
CA LEU A 274 10.69 -3.02 -11.09
C LEU A 274 10.10 -2.73 -12.47
N TYR A 275 8.80 -3.00 -12.64
CA TYR A 275 8.06 -2.77 -13.88
C TYR A 275 7.00 -1.70 -13.70
N LEU A 276 6.82 -0.84 -14.70
CA LEU A 276 5.65 0.03 -14.84
C LEU A 276 4.69 -0.57 -15.86
N VAL A 277 3.45 -0.81 -15.48
CA VAL A 277 2.46 -1.52 -16.29
C VAL A 277 1.25 -0.63 -16.58
N ASP A 278 0.79 -0.68 -17.83
CA ASP A 278 -0.43 0.00 -18.26
C ASP A 278 -1.66 -0.83 -17.86
N ALA A 279 -2.53 -0.23 -17.05
CA ALA A 279 -3.80 -0.81 -16.62
C ALA A 279 -5.01 -0.04 -17.16
N GLN A 280 -4.83 0.84 -18.14
CA GLN A 280 -5.90 1.71 -18.64
C GLN A 280 -7.03 0.94 -19.32
N ALA A 281 -6.74 -0.25 -19.84
CA ALA A 281 -7.75 -1.12 -20.46
C ALA A 281 -8.73 -1.73 -19.43
N LEU A 282 -8.42 -1.68 -18.14
CA LEU A 282 -9.30 -2.20 -17.10
C LEU A 282 -10.62 -1.41 -17.04
N ASP A 283 -11.70 -2.15 -16.81
CA ASP A 283 -13.03 -1.60 -16.53
C ASP A 283 -13.51 -2.28 -15.25
N PRO A 284 -13.37 -1.62 -14.08
CA PRO A 284 -13.75 -2.22 -12.80
C PRO A 284 -15.27 -2.39 -12.65
N GLY A 285 -16.09 -1.88 -13.58
CA GLY A 285 -17.55 -1.90 -13.49
C GLY A 285 -18.28 -2.94 -14.36
N ALA A 286 -17.63 -3.59 -15.34
CA ALA A 286 -18.35 -4.46 -16.29
C ALA A 286 -17.47 -5.42 -17.12
N GLN A 287 -16.70 -6.32 -16.48
CA GLN A 287 -15.90 -7.32 -17.21
C GLN A 287 -16.44 -8.74 -17.13
N GLU A 288 -16.55 -9.41 -18.28
CA GLU A 288 -16.88 -10.85 -18.37
C GLU A 288 -15.62 -11.74 -18.37
N GLU A 289 -14.46 -11.22 -18.77
CA GLU A 289 -13.19 -11.94 -18.86
C GLU A 289 -12.01 -11.07 -18.40
N SER A 290 -11.02 -11.68 -17.75
CA SER A 290 -9.78 -11.03 -17.30
C SER A 290 -8.97 -10.50 -18.48
N ILE A 291 -8.43 -9.29 -18.34
CA ILE A 291 -7.54 -8.66 -19.32
C ILE A 291 -6.10 -9.17 -19.16
N ASP A 292 -5.45 -9.47 -20.28
CA ASP A 292 -4.00 -9.66 -20.34
C ASP A 292 -3.31 -8.30 -20.31
N LEU A 293 -2.62 -8.00 -19.21
CA LEU A 293 -1.89 -6.74 -19.00
C LEU A 293 -0.44 -6.80 -19.48
N GLY A 294 -0.04 -7.90 -20.13
CA GLY A 294 1.31 -8.10 -20.65
C GLY A 294 2.14 -9.09 -19.83
N ALA A 295 3.43 -9.16 -20.16
CA ALA A 295 4.38 -10.05 -19.47
C ALA A 295 5.77 -9.44 -19.30
N ALA A 296 6.44 -9.80 -18.20
CA ALA A 296 7.84 -9.51 -17.96
C ALA A 296 8.74 -10.17 -19.02
N ARG A 297 9.71 -9.42 -19.57
CA ARG A 297 10.56 -9.85 -20.68
C ARG A 297 11.48 -11.04 -20.35
N GLU A 298 11.83 -11.24 -19.08
CA GLU A 298 12.68 -12.36 -18.63
C GLU A 298 11.92 -13.58 -18.09
N HIS A 299 10.58 -13.65 -18.24
CA HIS A 299 9.86 -14.88 -17.89
C HIS A 299 10.38 -16.05 -18.75
N HIS A 300 10.59 -17.25 -18.17
CA HIS A 300 11.16 -18.42 -18.86
C HIS A 300 10.37 -18.84 -20.12
N ASP A 301 9.11 -18.42 -20.18
CA ASP A 301 8.19 -18.55 -21.32
C ASP A 301 7.72 -17.18 -21.85
N TYR A 302 8.61 -16.17 -21.91
CA TYR A 302 8.26 -14.85 -22.48
C TYR A 302 7.69 -15.02 -23.89
N ASP A 303 6.36 -14.93 -23.96
CA ASP A 303 5.64 -14.90 -25.20
C ASP A 303 5.78 -13.49 -25.79
N LYS A 304 6.69 -13.37 -26.76
CA LYS A 304 6.94 -12.12 -27.51
C LYS A 304 5.69 -11.54 -28.19
N SER A 305 4.57 -12.25 -28.19
CA SER A 305 3.28 -11.75 -28.67
C SER A 305 2.47 -10.97 -27.64
N ARG A 306 2.82 -11.03 -26.35
CA ARG A 306 2.20 -10.23 -25.30
C ARG A 306 2.81 -8.83 -25.25
N GLU A 307 2.01 -7.86 -24.83
CA GLU A 307 2.47 -6.47 -24.70
C GLU A 307 3.55 -6.39 -23.61
N PRO A 308 4.66 -5.66 -23.86
CA PRO A 308 5.67 -5.43 -22.84
C PRO A 308 5.19 -4.39 -21.81
N PRO A 309 5.82 -4.34 -20.62
CA PRO A 309 5.61 -3.23 -19.68
C PRO A 309 6.01 -1.89 -20.33
N LEU A 310 5.43 -0.80 -19.83
CA LEU A 310 5.71 0.57 -20.30
C LEU A 310 7.16 0.98 -20.02
N ALA A 311 7.64 0.61 -18.84
CA ALA A 311 8.98 0.92 -18.37
C ALA A 311 9.48 -0.18 -17.43
N ARG A 312 10.79 -0.25 -17.23
CA ARG A 312 11.39 -1.11 -16.22
C ARG A 312 12.74 -0.59 -15.75
N TRP A 313 13.09 -0.96 -14.53
CA TRP A 313 14.34 -0.57 -13.88
C TRP A 313 14.86 -1.71 -13.01
N GLN A 314 16.19 -1.85 -12.90
CA GLN A 314 16.85 -2.75 -11.96
C GLN A 314 18.06 -2.03 -11.37
N LEU A 315 18.49 -2.44 -10.18
CA LEU A 315 19.68 -1.87 -9.55
C LEU A 315 20.96 -2.36 -10.23
N SER A 316 21.12 -3.67 -10.43
CA SER A 316 22.28 -4.27 -11.10
C SER A 316 21.93 -5.66 -11.67
N ASP A 317 22.54 -6.01 -12.81
CA ASP A 317 22.55 -7.38 -13.37
C ASP A 317 23.94 -8.04 -13.26
N GLN A 318 24.87 -7.42 -12.53
CA GLN A 318 26.25 -7.89 -12.37
C GLN A 318 26.71 -7.98 -10.91
N VAL A 319 25.80 -8.22 -9.96
CA VAL A 319 26.13 -8.40 -8.55
C VAL A 319 25.96 -9.84 -8.06
N SER A 320 27.00 -10.40 -7.46
CA SER A 320 26.89 -11.63 -6.68
C SER A 320 26.53 -11.25 -5.25
N PHE A 321 25.61 -11.94 -4.62
CA PHE A 321 25.20 -11.71 -3.23
C PHE A 321 24.70 -13.01 -2.61
N GLU A 322 24.34 -13.01 -1.33
CA GLU A 322 23.73 -14.16 -0.64
C GLU A 322 22.28 -13.85 -0.24
N ASN A 323 21.44 -14.89 -0.16
CA ASN A 323 20.03 -14.78 0.24
C ASN A 323 19.28 -13.71 -0.58
N TYR A 324 18.58 -12.78 0.05
CA TYR A 324 17.81 -11.72 -0.61
C TYR A 324 18.54 -10.37 -0.66
N THR A 325 19.83 -10.35 -0.35
CA THR A 325 20.65 -9.13 -0.34
C THR A 325 20.54 -8.38 -1.68
N PHE A 326 20.36 -7.06 -1.66
CA PHE A 326 20.17 -6.20 -2.85
C PHE A 326 18.86 -6.40 -3.62
N SER A 327 17.99 -7.32 -3.20
CA SER A 327 16.67 -7.42 -3.78
C SER A 327 15.82 -6.21 -3.41
N LEU A 328 14.98 -5.81 -4.36
CA LEU A 328 13.85 -4.92 -4.09
C LEU A 328 12.92 -5.58 -3.07
N HIS A 329 12.37 -4.77 -2.15
CA HIS A 329 11.37 -5.22 -1.20
C HIS A 329 10.05 -4.45 -1.41
N ASN A 330 9.83 -3.33 -0.72
CA ASN A 330 8.61 -2.53 -0.90
C ASN A 330 8.87 -1.24 -1.70
N VAL A 331 7.82 -0.75 -2.35
CA VAL A 331 7.84 0.50 -3.12
C VAL A 331 6.75 1.44 -2.63
N GLU A 332 6.89 2.74 -2.87
CA GLU A 332 5.83 3.73 -2.69
C GLU A 332 5.91 4.72 -3.86
N PRO A 333 4.89 4.78 -4.72
CA PRO A 333 4.80 5.83 -5.72
C PRO A 333 4.31 7.14 -5.09
N PHE A 334 4.82 8.27 -5.57
CA PHE A 334 4.38 9.59 -5.15
C PHE A 334 4.51 10.61 -6.29
N GLU A 335 3.78 11.71 -6.16
CA GLU A 335 3.83 12.83 -7.11
C GLU A 335 4.20 14.12 -6.40
N THR A 336 4.89 14.99 -7.11
CA THR A 336 5.15 16.38 -6.71
C THR A 336 4.90 17.32 -7.89
N VAL A 337 4.70 18.60 -7.59
CA VAL A 337 4.54 19.65 -8.60
C VAL A 337 5.71 20.60 -8.50
N GLU A 338 6.46 20.70 -9.60
CA GLU A 338 7.59 21.62 -9.73
C GLU A 338 7.34 22.53 -10.94
N ASP A 339 7.38 23.84 -10.75
CA ASP A 339 7.12 24.84 -11.80
C ASP A 339 5.81 24.62 -12.59
N GLY A 340 4.80 24.03 -11.94
CA GLY A 340 3.50 23.71 -12.54
C GLY A 340 3.50 22.45 -13.42
N GLN A 341 4.56 21.63 -13.36
CA GLN A 341 4.63 20.31 -13.98
C GLN A 341 4.52 19.23 -12.89
N VAL A 342 3.62 18.26 -13.12
CA VAL A 342 3.53 17.06 -12.28
C VAL A 342 4.72 16.17 -12.60
N ARG A 343 5.45 15.75 -11.57
CA ARG A 343 6.55 14.81 -11.62
C ARG A 343 6.20 13.61 -10.78
N GLN A 344 6.53 12.42 -11.26
CA GLN A 344 6.11 11.17 -10.63
C GLN A 344 7.31 10.30 -10.30
N PHE A 345 7.28 9.76 -9.10
CA PHE A 345 8.40 9.05 -8.50
C PHE A 345 7.95 7.73 -7.90
N VAL A 346 8.92 6.85 -7.70
CA VAL A 346 8.82 5.67 -6.85
C VAL A 346 9.97 5.69 -5.86
N ALA A 347 9.67 5.67 -4.57
CA ALA A 347 10.64 5.34 -3.52
C ALA A 347 10.67 3.81 -3.35
N ALA A 348 11.80 3.20 -3.70
CA ALA A 348 11.99 1.76 -3.70
C ALA A 348 12.97 1.34 -2.58
N GLY A 349 12.44 0.70 -1.54
CA GLY A 349 13.23 0.09 -0.46
C GLY A 349 13.92 -1.17 -0.97
N HIS A 350 15.22 -1.25 -0.74
CA HIS A 350 16.01 -2.44 -1.04
C HIS A 350 16.63 -2.99 0.22
N TYR A 351 16.70 -4.32 0.27
CA TYR A 351 17.61 -5.01 1.14
C TYR A 351 19.04 -4.55 0.81
N HIS A 352 19.75 -4.00 1.78
CA HIS A 352 21.19 -3.75 1.71
C HIS A 352 21.64 -2.68 0.69
N ALA A 353 20.69 -2.03 0.01
CA ALA A 353 20.92 -0.95 -0.93
C ALA A 353 20.22 0.37 -0.53
N GLY A 354 19.44 0.38 0.56
CA GLY A 354 18.80 1.60 1.05
C GLY A 354 17.56 1.96 0.25
N ILE A 355 17.29 3.25 0.07
CA ILE A 355 16.12 3.73 -0.70
C ILE A 355 16.61 4.24 -2.05
N ARG A 356 15.96 3.81 -3.13
CA ARG A 356 16.17 4.32 -4.48
C ARG A 356 14.99 5.19 -4.88
N PHE A 357 15.26 6.35 -5.45
CA PHE A 357 14.23 7.24 -5.97
C PHE A 357 14.26 7.16 -7.49
N LEU A 358 13.17 6.68 -8.06
CA LEU A 358 13.02 6.46 -9.49
C LEU A 358 12.01 7.46 -10.04
N GLU A 359 12.37 8.24 -11.05
CA GLU A 359 11.42 9.09 -11.78
C GLU A 359 10.96 8.37 -13.04
N PHE A 360 9.66 8.50 -13.37
CA PHE A 360 9.10 7.97 -14.61
C PHE A 360 8.30 9.06 -15.30
N SER A 361 8.63 9.35 -16.58
CA SER A 361 7.96 10.42 -17.31
C SER A 361 7.95 10.27 -18.85
N GLU A 362 8.84 9.46 -19.47
CA GLU A 362 8.80 9.28 -20.94
C GLU A 362 7.59 8.48 -21.40
N ALA A 363 7.08 7.56 -20.58
CA ALA A 363 5.82 6.85 -20.82
C ALA A 363 4.60 7.80 -20.92
N LEU A 364 4.76 9.06 -20.48
CA LEU A 364 3.76 10.13 -20.50
C LEU A 364 4.17 11.33 -21.39
N GLY A 365 5.32 11.28 -22.05
CA GLY A 365 5.76 12.27 -23.04
C GLY A 365 6.89 13.23 -22.63
N HIS A 366 7.59 12.99 -21.52
CA HIS A 366 8.69 13.85 -21.00
C HIS A 366 10.01 13.08 -20.93
N GLN A 367 11.14 13.67 -21.35
CA GLN A 367 12.45 13.01 -21.24
C GLN A 367 12.98 13.05 -19.80
N VAL A 368 13.35 11.89 -19.26
CA VAL A 368 14.07 11.78 -17.98
C VAL A 368 15.57 11.83 -18.27
N GLU A 369 16.29 12.83 -17.74
CA GLU A 369 17.76 12.77 -17.71
C GLU A 369 18.18 11.84 -16.57
N THR A 370 18.55 10.61 -16.90
CA THR A 370 19.05 9.64 -15.91
C THR A 370 20.46 10.04 -15.47
N ASN A 371 20.66 10.27 -14.17
CA ASN A 371 21.99 10.41 -13.60
C ASN A 371 22.63 9.02 -13.46
N TYR A 372 23.63 8.74 -14.29
CA TYR A 372 24.48 7.56 -14.16
C TYR A 372 25.35 7.75 -12.91
N ILE A 373 25.07 7.03 -11.83
CA ILE A 373 25.87 7.09 -10.62
C ILE A 373 26.96 6.01 -10.72
N ASP A 374 28.14 6.45 -11.19
CA ASP A 374 29.41 5.72 -11.10
C ASP A 374 30.03 6.03 -9.73
N ASP A 375 29.52 5.40 -8.68
CA ASP A 375 30.13 5.50 -7.35
C ASP A 375 30.66 4.14 -6.90
N THR A 376 31.79 3.76 -7.49
CA THR A 376 32.62 2.63 -7.05
C THR A 376 33.50 2.99 -5.85
N THR A 377 33.22 4.04 -5.08
CA THR A 377 34.07 4.38 -3.91
C THR A 377 33.53 3.77 -2.62
N VAL A 378 33.80 2.48 -2.45
CA VAL A 378 34.05 1.95 -1.10
C VAL A 378 35.31 2.65 -0.59
N ALA A 379 35.29 3.14 0.64
CA ALA A 379 36.42 3.90 1.20
C ALA A 379 37.71 3.07 1.16
N GLU A 380 38.66 3.46 0.30
CA GLU A 380 40.05 3.00 0.34
C GLU A 380 40.71 3.51 1.64
N ASP A 381 40.60 2.76 2.75
CA ASP A 381 41.45 2.98 3.92
C ASP A 381 42.38 1.77 4.14
N ASP A 382 43.61 1.90 3.62
CA ASP A 382 44.87 1.26 4.05
C ASP A 382 44.85 -0.25 4.41
N VAL A 383 44.50 -1.14 3.49
CA VAL A 383 44.81 -2.58 3.62
C VAL A 383 46.16 -2.90 2.97
N ASP A 384 47.17 -3.16 3.82
CA ASP A 384 48.48 -3.71 3.43
C ASP A 384 48.29 -5.11 2.82
N PRO A 385 48.64 -5.35 1.54
CA PRO A 385 48.28 -6.58 0.81
C PRO A 385 48.99 -7.87 1.27
N ASP A 386 49.71 -7.86 2.40
CA ASP A 386 50.54 -8.98 2.85
C ASP A 386 50.09 -9.67 4.17
N GLU A 387 48.95 -9.33 4.77
CA GLU A 387 48.39 -10.08 5.92
C GLU A 387 47.10 -10.85 5.57
N HIS A 388 47.28 -12.02 4.94
CA HIS A 388 46.30 -13.10 5.03
C HIS A 388 46.44 -13.80 6.39
N ASP A 389 45.63 -13.42 7.36
CA ASP A 389 45.25 -14.30 8.47
C ASP A 389 43.73 -14.23 8.66
N HIS A 390 43.12 -15.41 8.69
CA HIS A 390 41.70 -15.62 8.94
C HIS A 390 41.31 -15.09 10.32
N ASP A 391 40.35 -14.17 10.39
CA ASP A 391 39.38 -14.03 11.49
C ASP A 391 38.16 -13.22 10.98
N ASP A 392 37.00 -13.52 11.56
CA ASP A 392 35.64 -13.21 11.10
C ASP A 392 35.23 -11.72 11.10
N ASP A 393 35.48 -10.99 10.00
CA ASP A 393 34.93 -9.63 9.77
C ASP A 393 34.33 -9.53 8.34
N HIS A 394 33.08 -9.96 8.17
CA HIS A 394 32.39 -9.94 6.87
C HIS A 394 31.82 -8.55 6.54
N ALA A 395 32.66 -7.69 5.96
CA ALA A 395 32.22 -6.66 5.02
C ALA A 395 32.99 -6.92 3.71
N GLU A 396 32.55 -7.91 2.93
CA GLU A 396 33.13 -8.11 1.59
C GLU A 396 32.77 -6.91 0.71
N GLU A 397 33.81 -6.31 0.13
CA GLU A 397 33.76 -5.21 -0.83
C GLU A 397 33.08 -5.71 -2.11
N TYR A 398 31.79 -5.41 -2.29
CA TYR A 398 31.05 -5.74 -3.50
C TYR A 398 31.39 -4.76 -4.63
N ASP A 399 31.92 -5.28 -5.75
CA ASP A 399 32.06 -4.54 -7.01
C ASP A 399 30.67 -4.40 -7.64
N TRP A 400 30.08 -3.21 -7.54
CA TRP A 400 28.66 -2.97 -7.81
C TRP A 400 28.25 -3.13 -9.28
N GLY A 401 29.20 -3.22 -10.21
CA GLY A 401 28.92 -3.04 -11.63
C GLY A 401 28.28 -1.67 -11.90
N ALA A 402 28.16 -1.31 -13.17
CA ALA A 402 27.39 -0.11 -13.52
C ALA A 402 25.90 -0.39 -13.33
N PRO A 403 25.11 0.52 -12.71
CA PRO A 403 23.66 0.43 -12.74
C PRO A 403 23.20 0.31 -14.19
N VAL A 404 22.47 -0.76 -14.51
CA VAL A 404 21.96 -0.95 -15.88
C VAL A 404 20.60 -0.29 -15.96
N SER A 405 20.60 1.01 -16.25
CA SER A 405 19.49 1.56 -17.01
C SER A 405 19.63 1.01 -18.42
N ASN A 406 18.72 0.12 -18.83
CA ASN A 406 18.52 -0.08 -20.27
C ASN A 406 17.77 1.17 -20.75
N GLY A 407 18.54 2.25 -20.94
CA GLY A 407 18.11 3.65 -21.11
C GLY A 407 17.35 3.96 -22.39
N ASP A 408 16.33 3.18 -22.73
CA ASP A 408 15.35 3.48 -23.78
C ASP A 408 13.88 3.44 -23.26
N ASP A 409 13.63 3.03 -22.00
CA ASP A 409 12.29 2.63 -21.52
C ASP A 409 11.75 3.48 -20.32
N GLY A 410 11.94 4.80 -20.26
CA GLY A 410 11.09 5.74 -19.51
C GLY A 410 10.94 5.70 -17.97
N MET A 411 11.72 4.90 -17.25
CA MET A 411 11.87 4.95 -15.78
C MET A 411 13.36 4.93 -15.41
N GLY A 412 13.80 5.80 -14.51
CA GLY A 412 15.21 5.93 -14.16
C GLY A 412 15.48 6.39 -12.75
N GLN A 413 16.58 5.92 -12.15
CA GLN A 413 17.02 6.37 -10.84
C GLN A 413 17.53 7.81 -10.93
N VAL A 414 17.03 8.66 -10.05
CA VAL A 414 17.41 10.07 -9.96
C VAL A 414 18.10 10.42 -8.65
N ALA A 415 17.80 9.70 -7.58
CA ALA A 415 18.48 9.85 -6.28
C ALA A 415 18.51 8.54 -5.48
N TYR A 416 19.26 8.55 -4.38
CA TYR A 416 19.28 7.44 -3.44
C TYR A 416 19.61 7.90 -2.01
N PHE A 417 19.26 7.06 -1.05
CA PHE A 417 19.63 7.22 0.34
C PHE A 417 20.26 5.94 0.90
N ARG A 418 21.33 6.11 1.68
CA ARG A 418 21.98 5.06 2.46
C ARG A 418 22.02 5.49 3.92
N SER A 419 21.70 4.56 4.84
CA SER A 419 21.88 4.80 6.27
C SER A 419 23.34 5.13 6.59
N HIS A 420 23.56 6.10 7.47
CA HIS A 420 24.88 6.43 8.04
C HIS A 420 25.32 5.46 9.15
N VAL A 421 24.45 4.52 9.54
CA VAL A 421 24.73 3.50 10.56
C VAL A 421 25.33 2.29 9.86
N GLU A 422 26.66 2.23 9.85
CA GLU A 422 27.42 1.09 9.31
C GLU A 422 27.41 -0.07 10.31
N ASP A 423 27.66 0.22 11.59
CA ASP A 423 27.66 -0.74 12.68
C ASP A 423 26.43 -0.61 13.60
N TYR A 424 25.69 -1.71 13.74
CA TYR A 424 24.56 -1.82 14.66
C TYR A 424 24.78 -2.99 15.62
N PRO A 425 24.15 -2.98 16.82
CA PRO A 425 24.40 -4.00 17.82
C PRO A 425 24.05 -5.40 17.31
N GLU A 426 24.89 -6.40 17.58
CA GLU A 426 24.62 -7.82 17.26
C GLU A 426 23.23 -8.28 17.74
N SER A 427 22.75 -7.73 18.86
CA SER A 427 21.41 -8.02 19.40
C SER A 427 20.24 -7.50 18.55
N ALA A 428 20.51 -6.62 17.59
CA ALA A 428 19.52 -6.11 16.62
C ALA A 428 19.49 -6.97 15.34
N LYS A 429 20.49 -7.83 15.10
CA LYS A 429 20.46 -8.77 13.98
C LYS A 429 19.38 -9.83 14.19
N PHE A 430 18.63 -10.09 13.13
CA PHE A 430 17.63 -11.11 12.98
C PHE A 430 18.08 -12.16 11.95
N ALA A 431 18.81 -13.17 12.43
CA ALA A 431 19.33 -14.29 11.62
C ALA A 431 20.07 -13.82 10.35
N GLU A 432 20.05 -14.62 9.28
CA GLU A 432 20.69 -14.29 8.00
C GLU A 432 19.97 -13.18 7.21
N LEU A 433 18.70 -12.87 7.52
CA LEU A 433 17.90 -11.87 6.80
C LEU A 433 18.48 -10.47 6.95
N THR A 434 19.06 -10.17 8.11
CA THR A 434 19.62 -8.86 8.43
C THR A 434 21.15 -8.91 8.51
N ALA A 435 21.81 -9.76 7.72
CA ALA A 435 23.25 -10.00 7.88
C ALA A 435 24.12 -8.78 7.52
N ALA A 436 23.57 -7.77 6.85
CA ALA A 436 24.30 -6.57 6.41
C ALA A 436 23.39 -5.32 6.34
N THR A 437 23.99 -4.15 6.08
CA THR A 437 23.31 -2.84 6.07
C THR A 437 23.67 -2.01 4.85
N PRO A 438 22.76 -1.11 4.41
CA PRO A 438 21.49 -0.74 5.02
C PRO A 438 20.30 -1.62 4.62
N ASP A 439 19.49 -2.07 5.57
CA ASP A 439 18.38 -2.99 5.32
C ASP A 439 17.03 -2.26 5.40
N PHE A 440 16.51 -1.76 4.25
CA PHE A 440 15.28 -0.96 4.19
C PHE A 440 14.08 -1.78 3.74
N TRP A 441 13.11 -1.94 4.65
CA TRP A 441 11.91 -2.72 4.42
C TRP A 441 10.84 -1.97 3.63
N CYS A 442 10.65 -0.68 3.95
CA CYS A 442 9.64 0.15 3.32
C CYS A 442 10.05 1.63 3.32
N ALA A 443 9.38 2.39 2.45
CA ALA A 443 9.43 3.83 2.36
C ALA A 443 7.98 4.34 2.20
N VAL A 444 7.63 5.46 2.83
CA VAL A 444 6.34 6.14 2.65
C VAL A 444 6.61 7.62 2.47
N GLU A 445 6.04 8.25 1.46
CA GLU A 445 6.22 9.68 1.20
C GLU A 445 5.08 10.50 1.79
N GLU A 446 5.42 11.60 2.48
CA GLU A 446 4.47 12.65 2.83
C GLU A 446 5.16 14.02 2.87
N ASN A 447 4.55 15.02 2.21
CA ASN A 447 5.01 16.41 2.15
C ASN A 447 6.45 16.60 1.61
N GLY A 448 6.83 15.83 0.59
CA GLY A 448 8.19 15.80 0.04
C GLY A 448 9.21 15.11 0.94
N VAL A 449 8.76 14.46 2.02
CA VAL A 449 9.61 13.72 2.96
C VAL A 449 9.28 12.24 2.89
N VAL A 450 10.29 11.42 2.57
CA VAL A 450 10.18 9.97 2.58
C VAL A 450 10.63 9.40 3.93
N PHE A 451 9.71 8.68 4.58
CA PHE A 451 9.94 7.94 5.80
C PHE A 451 10.36 6.51 5.48
N GLY A 452 11.65 6.22 5.60
CA GLY A 452 12.21 4.88 5.36
C GLY A 452 12.42 4.10 6.65
N SER A 453 11.97 2.83 6.69
CA SER A 453 12.20 1.94 7.83
C SER A 453 13.36 1.01 7.57
N GLY A 454 14.49 1.27 8.23
CA GLY A 454 15.61 0.35 8.31
C GLY A 454 15.40 -0.69 9.42
N ILE A 455 15.36 -1.99 9.11
CA ILE A 455 15.03 -3.06 10.09
C ILE A 455 15.91 -2.95 11.35
N ASN A 456 17.21 -2.70 11.16
CA ASN A 456 18.19 -2.65 12.24
C ASN A 456 18.52 -1.24 12.73
N THR A 457 18.20 -0.23 11.93
CA THR A 457 18.73 1.13 12.11
C THR A 457 17.64 2.17 12.40
N GLY A 458 16.37 1.76 12.38
CA GLY A 458 15.23 2.59 12.76
C GLY A 458 14.60 3.34 11.59
N VAL A 459 13.81 4.37 11.91
CA VAL A 459 13.08 5.18 10.92
C VAL A 459 13.90 6.42 10.55
N TYR A 460 13.96 6.72 9.27
CA TYR A 460 14.64 7.89 8.69
C TYR A 460 13.61 8.77 7.99
N ALA A 461 13.76 10.09 8.11
CA ALA A 461 13.12 11.05 7.22
C ALA A 461 14.16 11.54 6.22
N VAL A 462 13.82 11.46 4.92
CA VAL A 462 14.73 11.74 3.81
C VAL A 462 14.04 12.65 2.81
N THR A 463 14.72 13.69 2.35
CA THR A 463 14.33 14.53 1.21
C THR A 463 15.18 14.21 0.00
N VAL A 464 14.70 14.57 -1.19
CA VAL A 464 15.46 14.47 -2.44
C VAL A 464 15.81 15.87 -2.90
N ASP A 465 17.10 16.22 -2.85
CA ASP A 465 17.56 17.59 -3.15
C ASP A 465 17.93 17.78 -4.63
N ASP A 466 18.21 16.70 -5.37
CA ASP A 466 18.53 16.73 -6.80
C ASP A 466 18.09 15.42 -7.49
N PRO A 467 17.05 15.44 -8.33
CA PRO A 467 16.23 16.61 -8.64
C PRO A 467 15.37 16.99 -7.42
N ASP A 468 15.19 18.29 -7.17
CA ASP A 468 14.47 18.79 -5.99
C ASP A 468 13.04 18.22 -5.94
N VAL A 469 12.72 17.52 -4.86
CA VAL A 469 11.35 17.17 -4.49
C VAL A 469 10.92 18.18 -3.43
N PRO A 470 10.24 19.27 -3.84
CA PRO A 470 10.03 20.41 -2.97
C PRO A 470 9.12 20.06 -1.78
N VAL A 471 9.58 20.48 -0.61
CA VAL A 471 8.90 20.36 0.67
C VAL A 471 7.84 21.44 0.81
N GLY A 472 6.69 21.12 1.41
CA GLY A 472 5.61 22.08 1.61
C GLY A 472 4.74 22.29 0.38
N THR A 473 4.90 21.48 -0.67
CA THR A 473 4.04 21.52 -1.86
C THR A 473 2.66 20.91 -1.62
N ARG A 474 2.54 19.96 -0.70
CA ARG A 474 1.26 19.63 -0.08
C ARG A 474 1.07 20.58 1.09
N THR A 475 0.44 21.73 0.90
CA THR A 475 0.02 22.55 2.05
C THR A 475 -0.93 21.68 2.88
N PRO A 476 -0.56 21.20 4.08
CA PRO A 476 -1.50 20.43 4.88
C PRO A 476 -2.53 21.44 5.36
N ALA A 477 -3.78 21.30 4.92
CA ALA A 477 -4.84 22.13 5.46
C ALA A 477 -5.24 21.56 6.84
N ASP A 478 -5.15 22.37 7.89
CA ASP A 478 -5.93 22.08 9.09
C ASP A 478 -7.39 22.31 8.70
N ILE A 479 -8.19 21.25 8.75
CA ILE A 479 -9.59 21.31 8.35
C ILE A 479 -10.47 20.62 9.37
N ARG A 480 -11.57 21.30 9.69
CA ARG A 480 -12.66 20.77 10.46
C ARG A 480 -13.96 20.99 9.70
N ILE A 481 -14.74 19.92 9.56
CA ILE A 481 -16.07 19.98 8.94
C ILE A 481 -17.10 19.47 9.94
N ASP A 482 -18.08 20.31 10.26
CA ASP A 482 -19.29 19.88 10.96
C ASP A 482 -20.36 19.53 9.92
N ARG A 483 -20.52 18.22 9.64
CA ARG A 483 -21.57 17.69 8.76
C ARG A 483 -22.88 17.51 9.53
N ASN A 484 -23.97 18.09 9.03
CA ASN A 484 -25.30 18.03 9.64
C ASN A 484 -26.37 17.58 8.64
N ASP A 485 -27.26 16.71 9.10
CA ASP A 485 -28.49 16.31 8.40
C ASP A 485 -29.72 16.97 9.05
N ASP A 486 -30.81 17.17 8.31
CA ASP A 486 -32.06 17.77 8.83
C ASP A 486 -32.71 16.95 9.96
N ALA A 487 -32.44 15.65 9.98
CA ALA A 487 -32.97 14.70 10.94
C ALA A 487 -32.08 13.45 11.04
N SER A 488 -32.27 12.67 12.10
CA SER A 488 -31.69 11.32 12.23
C SER A 488 -32.63 10.22 11.72
N ALA A 489 -33.85 10.57 11.33
CA ALA A 489 -34.83 9.63 10.78
C ALA A 489 -35.70 10.30 9.70
N PHE A 490 -35.90 9.58 8.59
CA PHE A 490 -36.61 10.04 7.40
C PHE A 490 -37.71 9.06 7.01
N THR A 491 -38.78 9.57 6.41
CA THR A 491 -39.75 8.74 5.70
C THR A 491 -39.32 8.53 4.25
N ALA A 492 -39.73 7.43 3.63
CA ALA A 492 -39.45 7.18 2.21
C ALA A 492 -39.86 8.37 1.32
N GLY A 493 -38.95 8.82 0.45
CA GLY A 493 -39.12 9.99 -0.42
C GLY A 493 -39.01 11.34 0.29
N GLN A 494 -38.64 11.37 1.57
CA GLN A 494 -38.35 12.63 2.27
C GLN A 494 -36.97 13.14 1.90
N THR A 495 -36.88 14.42 1.56
CA THR A 495 -35.61 15.09 1.32
C THR A 495 -34.88 15.36 2.64
N ASN A 496 -33.57 15.12 2.63
CA ASN A 496 -32.59 15.54 3.61
C ASN A 496 -31.73 16.65 3.00
N MET A 497 -31.61 17.78 3.68
CA MET A 497 -30.57 18.77 3.41
C MET A 497 -29.30 18.38 4.18
N VAL A 498 -28.24 18.08 3.44
CA VAL A 498 -26.90 17.89 4.01
C VAL A 498 -26.21 19.25 4.03
N LYS A 499 -25.73 19.65 5.20
CA LYS A 499 -24.99 20.89 5.41
C LYS A 499 -23.58 20.59 5.92
N LEU A 500 -22.58 21.14 5.26
CA LEU A 500 -21.17 21.09 5.65
C LEU A 500 -20.74 22.49 6.08
N SER A 501 -20.42 22.67 7.35
CA SER A 501 -19.82 23.91 7.86
C SER A 501 -18.31 23.71 7.98
N VAL A 502 -17.54 24.58 7.33
CA VAL A 502 -16.11 24.35 7.06
C VAL A 502 -15.25 25.37 7.80
N GLU A 503 -14.29 24.88 8.56
CA GLU A 503 -13.22 25.68 9.18
C GLU A 503 -11.90 25.18 8.62
N THR A 504 -11.09 26.06 8.01
CA THR A 504 -9.82 25.66 7.41
C THR A 504 -8.81 26.80 7.31
N ASP A 505 -7.52 26.50 7.18
CA ASP A 505 -6.45 27.48 6.97
C ASP A 505 -5.99 27.60 5.50
N ALA A 506 -6.51 26.76 4.60
CA ALA A 506 -6.23 26.80 3.17
C ALA A 506 -7.52 26.59 2.33
N PRO A 507 -7.59 27.11 1.10
CA PRO A 507 -8.69 26.77 0.19
C PRO A 507 -8.69 25.27 -0.14
N VAL A 508 -9.86 24.63 -0.07
CA VAL A 508 -10.02 23.18 -0.29
C VAL A 508 -11.14 22.89 -1.27
N ARG A 509 -11.11 21.71 -1.86
CA ARG A 509 -12.26 21.10 -2.54
C ARG A 509 -12.88 20.07 -1.64
N LEU A 510 -14.20 19.88 -1.74
CA LEU A 510 -14.94 18.93 -0.92
C LEU A 510 -15.67 17.91 -1.80
N ARG A 511 -15.76 16.69 -1.28
CA ARG A 511 -16.73 15.70 -1.74
C ARG A 511 -17.32 14.94 -0.57
N ASP A 512 -18.55 14.46 -0.72
CA ASP A 512 -19.25 13.72 0.33
C ASP A 512 -19.81 12.40 -0.23
N ARG A 513 -19.93 11.39 0.62
CA ARG A 513 -20.46 10.07 0.23
C ARG A 513 -21.94 9.92 0.55
N VAL A 514 -22.68 9.36 -0.40
CA VAL A 514 -24.11 9.08 -0.28
C VAL A 514 -24.37 7.63 -0.71
N PRO A 515 -25.13 6.81 0.04
CA PRO A 515 -25.44 5.44 -0.39
C PRO A 515 -26.17 5.43 -1.74
N SER A 516 -25.97 4.37 -2.54
CA SER A 516 -26.53 4.25 -3.89
C SER A 516 -28.07 4.22 -3.90
N GLU A 517 -28.70 3.85 -2.79
CA GLU A 517 -30.16 3.85 -2.66
C GLU A 517 -30.77 5.24 -2.47
N TRP A 518 -29.98 6.20 -1.98
CA TRP A 518 -30.41 7.60 -1.83
C TRP A 518 -30.28 8.32 -3.16
N ASN A 519 -31.26 9.16 -3.50
CA ASN A 519 -31.21 9.91 -4.75
C ASN A 519 -30.61 11.30 -4.51
N VAL A 520 -29.42 11.59 -5.05
CA VAL A 520 -28.83 12.93 -5.01
C VAL A 520 -29.62 13.86 -5.93
N LEU A 521 -30.04 15.01 -5.41
CA LEU A 521 -30.79 16.00 -6.19
C LEU A 521 -29.80 16.98 -6.83
N GLU A 522 -29.06 16.54 -7.86
CA GLU A 522 -27.98 17.29 -8.54
C GLU A 522 -28.35 18.73 -8.93
N ALA A 523 -29.61 18.97 -9.30
CA ALA A 523 -30.07 20.30 -9.68
C ALA A 523 -30.29 21.26 -8.48
N ASN A 524 -30.00 20.83 -7.25
CA ASN A 524 -30.28 21.53 -6.01
C ASN A 524 -29.05 21.56 -5.08
N GLY A 525 -28.68 22.76 -4.64
CA GLY A 525 -27.53 22.96 -3.77
C GLY A 525 -26.24 23.17 -4.57
N ASP A 526 -25.12 22.92 -3.92
CA ASP A 526 -23.76 23.24 -4.38
C ASP A 526 -23.08 22.00 -5.01
N VAL A 527 -23.81 21.22 -5.81
CA VAL A 527 -23.32 19.97 -6.42
C VAL A 527 -22.71 20.25 -7.80
N GLU A 528 -21.46 19.86 -8.00
CA GLU A 528 -20.79 19.88 -9.31
C GLU A 528 -21.04 18.60 -10.11
N SER A 529 -20.81 17.46 -9.49
CA SER A 529 -20.97 16.15 -10.11
C SER A 529 -21.38 15.08 -9.10
N VAL A 530 -22.02 14.03 -9.61
CA VAL A 530 -22.29 12.81 -8.87
C VAL A 530 -21.73 11.65 -9.68
N GLU A 531 -20.86 10.87 -9.05
CA GLU A 531 -20.18 9.75 -9.66
C GLU A 531 -20.53 8.46 -8.90
N ASP A 532 -20.79 7.38 -9.62
CA ASP A 532 -21.00 6.06 -9.02
C ASP A 532 -19.66 5.51 -8.54
N ALA A 533 -19.53 5.25 -7.25
CA ALA A 533 -18.32 4.73 -6.61
C ALA A 533 -18.38 3.22 -6.32
N GLY A 534 -19.36 2.51 -6.90
CA GLY A 534 -19.60 1.07 -6.74
C GLY A 534 -20.30 0.71 -5.43
N ASP A 535 -19.88 1.30 -4.30
CA ASP A 535 -20.48 1.11 -2.98
C ASP A 535 -21.33 2.30 -2.51
N GLY A 536 -21.60 3.24 -3.42
CA GLY A 536 -22.33 4.47 -3.16
C GLY A 536 -22.14 5.47 -4.29
N GLN A 537 -22.46 6.72 -4.00
CA GLN A 537 -22.30 7.88 -4.86
C GLN A 537 -21.33 8.86 -4.21
N LEU A 538 -20.40 9.38 -4.99
CA LEU A 538 -19.53 10.49 -4.62
C LEU A 538 -20.16 11.79 -5.12
N VAL A 539 -20.46 12.71 -4.21
CA VAL A 539 -21.02 14.03 -4.50
C VAL A 539 -19.88 15.05 -4.40
N THR A 540 -19.40 15.54 -5.55
CA THR A 540 -18.39 16.59 -5.60
C THR A 540 -19.05 17.96 -5.46
N ILE A 541 -18.52 18.79 -4.58
CA ILE A 541 -19.03 20.13 -4.31
C ILE A 541 -18.48 21.13 -5.33
N GLU A 542 -19.33 22.06 -5.77
CA GLU A 542 -18.97 23.10 -6.73
C GLU A 542 -17.90 24.06 -6.19
N GLY A 543 -16.76 24.05 -6.86
CA GLY A 543 -15.70 25.03 -6.67
C GLY A 543 -14.87 24.84 -5.41
N THR A 544 -14.08 25.87 -5.13
CA THR A 544 -13.20 25.94 -3.96
C THR A 544 -13.97 26.47 -2.76
N VAL A 545 -13.76 25.85 -1.61
CA VAL A 545 -14.35 26.17 -0.32
C VAL A 545 -13.28 26.80 0.57
N GLU A 546 -13.61 27.93 1.20
CA GLU A 546 -12.72 28.68 2.09
C GLU A 546 -13.18 28.60 3.55
N ASP A 547 -12.37 29.14 4.46
CA ASP A 547 -12.69 29.22 5.90
C ASP A 547 -14.03 29.93 6.16
N GLY A 548 -14.91 29.28 6.92
CA GLY A 548 -16.21 29.81 7.31
C GLY A 548 -17.31 29.63 6.27
N ASP A 549 -17.04 28.97 5.15
CA ASP A 549 -18.05 28.64 4.16
C ASP A 549 -19.04 27.58 4.67
N GLU A 550 -20.27 27.66 4.16
CA GLU A 550 -21.32 26.68 4.40
C GLU A 550 -21.79 26.12 3.06
N VAL A 551 -21.54 24.83 2.85
CA VAL A 551 -21.93 24.10 1.65
C VAL A 551 -23.19 23.32 1.93
N THR A 552 -24.12 23.29 0.98
CA THR A 552 -25.40 22.57 1.11
C THR A 552 -25.74 21.78 -0.13
N TYR A 553 -26.12 20.51 0.04
CA TYR A 553 -26.72 19.71 -1.04
C TYR A 553 -27.90 18.87 -0.52
N PHE A 554 -28.68 18.31 -1.42
CA PHE A 554 -29.93 17.63 -1.06
C PHE A 554 -29.94 16.18 -1.56
N VAL A 555 -30.39 15.28 -0.69
CA VAL A 555 -30.59 13.86 -1.01
C VAL A 555 -32.00 13.42 -0.63
N GLU A 556 -32.62 12.55 -1.42
CA GLU A 556 -33.94 12.00 -1.16
C GLU A 556 -33.84 10.59 -0.60
N ALA A 557 -34.52 10.34 0.53
CA ALA A 557 -34.51 9.06 1.21
C ALA A 557 -35.12 7.94 0.35
N PRO A 558 -34.50 6.75 0.33
CA PRO A 558 -34.98 5.61 -0.45
C PRO A 558 -36.40 5.18 -0.06
N ALA A 559 -37.03 4.42 -0.95
CA ALA A 559 -38.28 3.74 -0.62
C ALA A 559 -38.09 2.64 0.43
N GLU A 560 -36.88 2.09 0.49
CA GLU A 560 -36.52 0.97 1.35
C GLU A 560 -36.30 1.42 2.79
N THR A 561 -36.79 0.60 3.72
CA THR A 561 -36.65 0.87 5.15
C THR A 561 -35.34 0.28 5.63
N GLY A 562 -34.51 1.07 6.30
CA GLY A 562 -33.19 0.62 6.68
C GLY A 562 -32.42 1.67 7.47
N SER A 563 -31.24 1.26 7.92
CA SER A 563 -30.23 2.15 8.46
C SER A 563 -29.22 2.41 7.36
N TYR A 564 -28.90 3.67 7.11
CA TYR A 564 -28.00 4.11 6.05
C TYR A 564 -26.92 5.01 6.64
N THR A 565 -25.69 4.92 6.14
CA THR A 565 -24.59 5.80 6.55
C THR A 565 -24.37 6.83 5.47
N LEU A 566 -24.54 8.10 5.80
CA LEU A 566 -24.16 9.24 4.96
C LEU A 566 -22.79 9.77 5.39
N GLY A 567 -22.07 10.38 4.46
CA GLY A 567 -20.64 10.65 4.60
C GLY A 567 -19.81 9.37 4.42
N ARG A 568 -18.50 9.41 4.63
CA ARG A 568 -17.66 10.53 5.09
C ARG A 568 -17.47 11.62 4.06
N THR A 569 -17.20 12.84 4.54
CA THR A 569 -16.70 13.95 3.74
C THR A 569 -15.19 13.82 3.58
N GLU A 570 -14.71 14.10 2.38
CA GLU A 570 -13.29 14.09 2.02
C GLU A 570 -12.92 15.48 1.47
N PHE A 571 -11.68 15.90 1.71
CA PHE A 571 -11.14 17.17 1.23
C PHE A 571 -9.86 16.95 0.44
N ALA A 572 -9.58 17.87 -0.47
CA ALA A 572 -8.27 18.00 -1.11
C ALA A 572 -7.90 19.48 -1.11
N VAL A 573 -6.65 19.81 -0.82
CA VAL A 573 -6.16 21.19 -0.90
C VAL A 573 -6.21 21.66 -2.35
N ASP A 574 -6.74 22.86 -2.58
CA ASP A 574 -6.82 23.41 -3.92
C ASP A 574 -5.50 24.08 -4.32
N ASP A 575 -4.69 23.37 -5.11
CA ASP A 575 -3.41 23.82 -5.64
C ASP A 575 -3.53 24.62 -6.96
N GLY A 576 -4.76 24.87 -7.42
CA GLY A 576 -5.03 25.54 -8.70
C GLY A 576 -4.95 24.62 -9.92
N GLY A 577 -4.76 23.31 -9.72
CA GLY A 577 -4.88 22.29 -10.76
C GLY A 577 -6.32 22.15 -11.29
N PRO A 578 -6.55 21.49 -12.44
CA PRO A 578 -7.89 21.33 -12.97
C PRO A 578 -8.77 20.39 -12.11
N ARG A 579 -8.19 19.40 -11.42
CA ARG A 579 -8.87 18.42 -10.57
C ARG A 579 -7.94 17.93 -9.46
N ALA A 580 -8.51 17.67 -8.27
CA ALA A 580 -7.85 16.85 -7.26
C ALA A 580 -8.00 15.38 -7.63
N ILE A 581 -6.89 14.63 -7.66
CA ILE A 581 -6.87 13.19 -7.95
C ILE A 581 -7.15 12.38 -6.67
N ASP A 582 -7.72 11.18 -6.76
CA ASP A 582 -8.20 10.39 -5.60
C ASP A 582 -7.17 10.16 -4.49
N GLY A 583 -5.87 10.04 -4.81
CA GLY A 583 -4.79 9.97 -3.82
C GLY A 583 -4.57 11.24 -2.99
N GLN A 584 -5.13 12.38 -3.41
CA GLN A 584 -5.08 13.65 -2.68
C GLN A 584 -6.30 13.86 -1.76
N TRP A 585 -7.34 13.04 -1.88
CA TRP A 585 -8.55 13.19 -1.09
C TRP A 585 -8.38 12.56 0.29
N GLN A 586 -8.30 13.41 1.29
CA GLN A 586 -8.15 13.01 2.68
C GLN A 586 -9.52 13.02 3.38
N PRO A 587 -9.87 11.97 4.14
CA PRO A 587 -11.13 11.94 4.87
C PRO A 587 -11.11 12.88 6.07
N VAL A 588 -12.21 13.60 6.28
CA VAL A 588 -12.41 14.41 7.48
C VAL A 588 -13.09 13.55 8.55
N ALA A 589 -12.36 13.27 9.64
CA ALA A 589 -12.87 12.46 10.73
C ALA A 589 -14.14 13.06 11.35
N GLY A 590 -15.07 12.20 11.78
CA GLY A 590 -16.31 12.62 12.45
C GLY A 590 -17.44 13.08 11.52
N THR A 591 -17.25 12.99 10.20
CA THR A 591 -18.26 13.38 9.19
C THR A 591 -19.10 12.21 8.68
N GLU A 592 -19.05 11.02 9.29
CA GLU A 592 -20.00 9.94 9.02
C GLU A 592 -21.23 10.06 9.93
N THR A 593 -22.43 9.90 9.39
CA THR A 593 -23.67 9.89 10.18
C THR A 593 -24.58 8.76 9.74
N THR A 594 -25.06 7.98 10.72
CA THR A 594 -26.07 6.94 10.48
C THR A 594 -27.47 7.52 10.62
N VAL A 595 -28.29 7.40 9.58
CA VAL A 595 -29.69 7.83 9.52
C VAL A 595 -30.63 6.64 9.33
N LEU A 596 -31.85 6.75 9.84
CA LEU A 596 -32.88 5.70 9.71
C LEU A 596 -33.95 6.10 8.69
N VAL A 597 -34.24 5.23 7.72
CA VAL A 597 -35.40 5.40 6.82
C VAL A 597 -36.52 4.47 7.30
N VAL A 598 -37.66 5.07 7.63
CA VAL A 598 -38.86 4.36 8.09
C VAL A 598 -39.94 4.35 7.01
N GLY A 599 -40.53 3.18 6.82
CA GLY A 599 -41.55 2.98 5.80
C GLY A 599 -42.82 3.74 6.13
N VAL A 600 -43.45 4.32 5.12
CA VAL A 600 -44.78 4.90 5.27
C VAL A 600 -45.77 3.75 5.38
N GLY A 601 -46.13 3.36 6.59
CA GLY A 601 -47.18 2.38 6.81
C GLY A 601 -48.47 2.84 6.15
N THR A 602 -48.88 2.16 5.07
CA THR A 602 -50.19 2.35 4.45
C THR A 602 -51.26 1.74 5.36
N ASN A 603 -51.65 2.48 6.40
CA ASN A 603 -52.91 2.20 7.10
C ASN A 603 -53.98 3.13 6.54
N LEU A 604 -54.80 2.58 5.64
CA LEU A 604 -56.27 2.62 5.75
C LEU A 604 -56.89 1.41 5.06
#